data_AF-A0A831PVQ2-F1
#
_entry.id   AF-A0A831PVQ2-F1
#
_cell.length_a   1.000
_cell.length_b   1.000
_cell.length_c   1.000
_cell.angle_alpha   90.00
_cell.angle_beta   90.00
_cell.angle_gamma   90.00
#
_symmetry.space_group_name_H-M   'P 1'
#
loop_
_entity.id
_entity.type
_entity.pdbx_description
1 polymer ?
#
loop_
_entity_poly.entity_id
_entity_poly.type
_entity_poly.pdbx_seq_one_letter_code
_entity_poly.pdbx_strand_id
1 'polypeptide(L)'
;FSSSQMYDLKILNEKGETVWLFSSTATFLAVLTSFTLDSGERNWVVQTQLPPGRFTAEAWLTASDANAGPPRYSARIPFDIPPMR
;
A
#
# COMPACT_ATOMS: atom_id res chain seq x y z
N PHE A 1 -4.44 -14.88 0.92
CA PHE A 1 -5.21 -13.63 0.95
C PHE A 1 -6.70 -13.96 0.97
N SER A 2 -7.48 -13.24 1.76
CA SER A 2 -8.95 -13.45 1.87
C SER A 2 -9.75 -12.78 0.75
N SER A 3 -9.10 -11.96 -0.09
CA SER A 3 -9.68 -11.34 -1.28
C SER A 3 -8.63 -11.24 -2.39
N SER A 4 -9.03 -10.72 -3.54
CA SER A 4 -8.12 -10.34 -4.64
C SER A 4 -7.21 -9.14 -4.29
N GLN A 5 -7.46 -8.45 -3.18
CA GLN A 5 -6.54 -7.44 -2.67
C GLN A 5 -5.33 -8.15 -2.06
N MET A 6 -4.18 -8.11 -2.72
CA MET A 6 -2.93 -8.71 -2.23
C MET A 6 -2.04 -7.73 -1.46
N TYR A 7 -2.24 -6.44 -1.66
CA TYR A 7 -1.51 -5.37 -1.01
C TYR A 7 -2.43 -4.17 -0.78
N ASP A 8 -1.99 -3.28 0.08
CA ASP A 8 -2.60 -1.96 0.25
C ASP A 8 -1.49 -0.92 0.45
N LEU A 9 -1.84 0.33 0.20
CA LEU A 9 -0.92 1.46 0.30
C LEU A 9 -1.69 2.66 0.83
N LYS A 10 -1.14 3.30 1.86
CA LYS A 10 -1.62 4.59 2.35
C LYS A 10 -0.52 5.63 2.23
N ILE A 11 -0.96 6.88 2.09
CA ILE A 11 -0.07 8.04 2.09
C ILE A 11 -0.45 8.91 3.28
N LEU A 12 0.57 9.25 4.07
CA LEU A 12 0.47 10.09 5.25
C LEU A 12 1.06 11.47 4.93
N ASN A 13 0.44 12.54 5.44
CA ASN A 13 1.05 13.87 5.45
C ASN A 13 2.10 14.00 6.58
N GLU A 14 2.73 15.17 6.69
CA GLU A 14 3.73 15.47 7.74
C GLU A 14 3.19 15.30 9.18
N LYS A 15 1.88 15.47 9.38
CA LYS A 15 1.23 15.28 10.69
C LYS A 15 0.95 13.81 11.01
N GLY A 16 1.25 12.90 10.08
CA GLY A 16 0.93 11.48 10.20
C GLY A 16 -0.54 11.14 9.87
N GLU A 17 -1.30 12.08 9.30
CA GLU A 17 -2.69 11.87 8.92
C GLU A 17 -2.76 11.18 7.56
N THR A 18 -3.63 10.17 7.42
CA THR A 18 -3.89 9.52 6.13
C THR A 18 -4.60 10.47 5.19
N VAL A 19 -3.94 10.83 4.09
CA VAL A 19 -4.51 11.70 3.04
C VAL A 19 -4.96 10.91 1.81
N TRP A 20 -4.51 9.67 1.67
CA TRP A 20 -4.92 8.79 0.59
C TRP A 20 -4.76 7.33 0.98
N LEU A 21 -5.67 6.47 0.53
CA LEU A 21 -5.66 5.03 0.78
C LEU A 21 -6.11 4.27 -0.47
N PHE A 22 -5.29 3.35 -0.97
CA PHE A 22 -5.58 2.61 -2.19
C PHE A 22 -6.91 1.86 -2.10
N SER A 23 -7.15 1.14 -1.01
CA SER A 23 -8.39 0.38 -0.82
C SER A 23 -9.67 1.22 -0.76
N SER A 24 -9.57 2.54 -0.54
CA SER A 24 -10.72 3.45 -0.64
C SER A 24 -11.08 3.82 -2.09
N THR A 25 -10.22 3.51 -3.06
CA THR A 25 -10.37 3.90 -4.48
C THR A 25 -10.70 2.74 -5.42
N ALA A 26 -10.70 1.51 -4.92
CA ALA A 26 -10.89 0.30 -5.72
C ALA A 26 -11.84 -0.69 -5.04
N THR A 27 -12.47 -1.55 -5.84
CA THR A 27 -13.26 -2.68 -5.36
C THR A 27 -12.51 -3.98 -5.65
N PHE A 28 -12.53 -4.90 -4.68
CA PHE A 28 -11.83 -6.16 -4.77
C PHE A 28 -12.81 -7.32 -4.70
N LEU A 29 -12.60 -8.34 -5.54
CA LEU A 29 -13.35 -9.57 -5.50
C LEU A 29 -13.08 -10.33 -4.20
N ALA A 30 -14.15 -10.84 -3.59
CA ALA A 30 -14.11 -11.70 -2.41
C ALA A 30 -13.76 -13.15 -2.78
N VAL A 31 -12.51 -13.36 -3.23
CA VAL A 31 -11.99 -14.66 -3.63
C VAL A 31 -10.71 -14.99 -2.85
N LEU A 32 -10.62 -16.23 -2.36
CA LEU A 32 -9.41 -16.73 -1.73
C LEU A 32 -8.28 -16.80 -2.77
N THR A 33 -7.20 -16.08 -2.52
CA THR A 33 -6.04 -16.01 -3.42
C THR A 33 -4.81 -16.54 -2.70
N SER A 34 -4.10 -17.47 -3.34
CA SER A 34 -2.79 -17.95 -2.91
C SER A 34 -1.73 -17.48 -3.90
N PHE A 35 -0.56 -17.12 -3.38
CA PHE A 35 0.52 -16.60 -4.19
C PHE A 35 1.86 -17.09 -3.63
N THR A 36 2.69 -17.64 -4.50
CA THR A 36 4.06 -18.05 -4.19
C THR A 36 5.00 -17.06 -4.86
N LEU A 37 5.93 -16.51 -4.08
CA LEU A 37 7.05 -15.71 -4.59
C LEU A 37 8.21 -16.65 -4.93
N ASP A 38 8.41 -16.90 -6.22
CA ASP A 38 9.61 -17.56 -6.72
C ASP A 38 10.81 -16.61 -6.70
N SER A 39 12.01 -17.11 -7.00
CA SER A 39 13.20 -16.25 -7.12
C SER A 39 13.03 -15.18 -8.19
N GLY A 40 13.17 -13.92 -7.83
CA GLY A 40 13.07 -12.78 -8.74
C GLY A 40 12.37 -11.58 -8.11
N GLU A 41 12.31 -10.48 -8.86
CA GLU A 41 11.60 -9.27 -8.44
C GLU A 41 10.18 -9.26 -9.03
N ARG A 42 9.19 -8.89 -8.23
CA ARG A 42 7.84 -8.55 -8.69
C ARG A 42 7.53 -7.12 -8.30
N ASN A 43 6.90 -6.40 -9.22
CA ASN A 43 6.53 -5.01 -9.02
C ASN A 43 5.01 -4.83 -9.15
N TRP A 44 4.44 -4.01 -8.27
CA TRP A 44 3.06 -3.55 -8.32
C TRP A 44 3.08 -2.02 -8.30
N VAL A 45 2.32 -1.41 -9.20
CA VAL A 45 2.28 0.05 -9.37
C VAL A 45 0.89 0.56 -9.08
N VAL A 46 0.80 1.60 -8.27
CA VAL A 46 -0.43 2.34 -8.00
C VAL A 46 -0.19 3.82 -8.30
N GLN A 47 -1.19 4.47 -8.87
CA GLN A 47 -1.10 5.88 -9.25
C GLN A 47 -2.11 6.71 -8.47
N THR A 48 -1.68 7.88 -8.02
CA THR A 48 -2.52 8.88 -7.38
C THR A 48 -1.97 10.28 -7.65
N GLN A 49 -2.78 11.31 -7.42
CA GLN A 49 -2.38 12.70 -7.55
C GLN A 49 -2.37 13.33 -6.16
N LEU A 50 -1.29 14.05 -5.85
CA LEU A 50 -1.10 14.74 -4.58
C LEU A 50 -0.61 16.16 -4.86
N PRO A 51 -0.99 17.13 -4.01
CA PRO A 51 -0.41 18.46 -4.09
C PRO A 51 1.09 18.42 -3.72
N PRO A 52 1.86 19.47 -4.06
CA PRO A 52 3.21 19.64 -3.55
C PRO A 52 3.27 19.56 -2.02
N GLY A 53 4.30 18.91 -1.50
CA GLY A 53 4.46 18.70 -0.07
C GLY A 53 5.32 17.49 0.27
N ARG A 54 5.51 17.26 1.57
CA ARG A 54 6.21 16.07 2.08
C ARG A 54 5.21 15.04 2.58
N PHE A 55 5.51 13.80 2.29
CA PHE A 55 4.62 12.68 2.57
C PHE A 55 5.40 11.45 3.02
N THR A 56 4.66 10.45 3.48
CA THR A 56 5.18 9.12 3.69
C THR A 56 4.25 8.09 3.07
N ALA A 57 4.77 7.26 2.17
CA ALA A 57 4.07 6.09 1.66
C ALA A 57 4.32 4.92 2.62
N GLU A 58 3.25 4.24 3.02
CA GLU A 58 3.32 2.98 3.76
C GLU A 58 2.52 1.93 2.99
N ALA A 59 3.19 0.84 2.62
CA ALA A 59 2.60 -0.26 1.87
C ALA A 59 2.75 -1.57 2.63
N TRP A 60 1.79 -2.48 2.49
CA TRP A 60 1.83 -3.79 3.14
C TRP A 60 1.14 -4.86 2.31
N LEU A 61 1.53 -6.12 2.54
CA LEU A 61 0.76 -7.27 2.04
C LEU A 61 -0.42 -7.55 2.95
N THR A 62 -1.59 -7.80 2.37
CA THR A 62 -2.84 -8.16 3.06
C THR A 62 -2.95 -9.67 3.34
N ALA A 63 -1.81 -10.35 3.41
CA ALA A 63 -1.76 -11.78 3.66
C ALA A 63 -2.24 -12.06 5.08
N SER A 64 -3.28 -12.88 5.21
CA SER A 64 -3.74 -13.39 6.49
C SER A 64 -2.81 -14.52 6.95
N ASP A 65 -2.01 -14.29 7.99
CA ASP A 65 -1.56 -15.37 8.86
C ASP A 65 -2.61 -15.56 9.97
N ALA A 66 -2.86 -16.81 10.37
CA ALA A 66 -3.92 -17.14 11.33
C ALA A 66 -3.63 -16.65 12.78
N ASN A 67 -2.54 -15.90 13.00
CA ASN A 67 -2.04 -15.44 14.29
C ASN A 67 -1.68 -13.94 14.28
N ALA A 68 -2.47 -13.12 13.57
CA ALA A 68 -2.05 -11.79 13.13
C ALA A 68 -1.95 -10.74 14.26
N GLY A 69 -0.71 -10.42 14.62
CA GLY A 69 -0.30 -9.09 15.07
C GLY A 69 -0.20 -8.11 13.87
N PRO A 70 0.57 -7.01 13.96
CA PRO A 70 0.71 -6.05 12.85
C PRO A 70 1.23 -6.71 11.55
N PRO A 71 0.94 -6.12 10.36
CA PRO A 71 1.29 -6.71 9.07
C PRO A 71 2.80 -6.94 8.96
N ARG A 72 3.20 -8.22 8.84
CA ARG A 72 4.61 -8.66 8.88
C ARG A 72 5.43 -8.24 7.65
N TYR A 73 4.77 -7.95 6.53
CA TYR A 73 5.42 -7.52 5.29
C TYR A 73 4.95 -6.12 4.95
N SER A 74 5.67 -5.13 5.47
CA SER A 74 5.40 -3.72 5.23
C SER A 74 6.67 -2.94 4.97
N ALA A 75 6.53 -1.83 4.26
CA ALA A 75 7.58 -0.87 4.01
C ALA A 75 7.03 0.55 4.16
N ARG A 76 7.89 1.46 4.62
CA ARG A 76 7.54 2.86 4.82
C ARG A 76 8.64 3.74 4.25
N ILE A 77 8.27 4.64 3.34
CA ILE A 77 9.23 5.45 2.57
C ILE A 77 8.76 6.92 2.57
N PRO A 78 9.56 7.86 3.10
CA PRO A 78 9.29 9.29 2.95
C PRO A 78 9.58 9.75 1.52
N PHE A 79 8.81 10.72 1.02
CA PHE A 79 9.03 11.32 -0.29
C PHE A 79 8.52 12.76 -0.35
N ASP A 80 9.08 13.55 -1.27
CA ASP A 80 8.73 14.95 -1.49
C ASP A 80 8.17 15.15 -2.90
N ILE A 81 7.10 15.94 -3.01
CA ILE A 81 6.57 16.45 -4.29
C ILE A 81 6.91 17.93 -4.38
N PRO A 82 7.79 18.35 -5.31
CA PRO A 82 8.17 19.75 -5.45
C PRO A 82 7.01 20.59 -6.02
N PRO A 83 6.98 21.90 -5.74
CA PRO A 83 6.04 22.81 -6.38
C PRO A 83 6.23 22.84 -7.90
N MET A 84 5.13 22.93 -8.65
CA MET A 84 5.17 23.17 -10.09
C MET A 84 5.79 24.54 -10.35
N ARG A 85 6.77 24.59 -11.27
CA ARG A 85 7.41 25.83 -11.72
C ARG A 85 6.62 26.48 -12.85
#